data_AF-A0A1C5R816-F1
#
_entry.id   AF-A0A1C5R816-F1
#
_cell.length_a   1.000
_cell.length_b   1.000
_cell.length_c   1.000
_cell.angle_alpha   90.00
_cell.angle_beta   90.00
_cell.angle_gamma   90.00
#
_symmetry.space_group_name_H-M   'P 1'
#
loop_
_entity.id
_entity.type
_entity.pdbx_description
1 polymer ?
#
loop_
_entity_poly.entity_id
_entity_poly.type
_entity_poly.pdbx_seq_one_letter_code
_entity_poly.pdbx_strand_id
1 'polypeptide(L)'
;MKKSAFRLTRGQRTVRNVVIFLLAVAVWVALPKIPLWIIEGQIRAEARRAGVERIEVLWAGAIACESGDGGHFPLYEYSLPMVLARGGDRLWRGYLTTYEGDAHFGGVSSCPEPQGPALVYLAEPGNGGIIPENPLIGAWMAAVDVPEEAAAVKSILDFRGGGLSYVTSDRESDDRVILTTIPRQVTEVNGGSDFPYILELLDSEGAVLGQVRGSLTDQWR
;
A
#
# COMPACT_ATOMS: atom_id res chain seq x y z
N MET A 1 -38.36 -46.46 1.45
CA MET A 1 -37.50 -45.98 2.57
C MET A 1 -37.71 -44.47 2.74
N LYS A 2 -38.41 -44.04 3.79
CA LYS A 2 -38.56 -42.61 4.13
C LYS A 2 -37.27 -42.15 4.80
N LYS A 3 -36.54 -41.21 4.19
CA LYS A 3 -35.43 -40.51 4.85
C LYS A 3 -36.00 -39.78 6.06
N SER A 4 -35.73 -40.27 7.27
CA SER A 4 -36.08 -39.53 8.49
C SER A 4 -35.26 -38.25 8.51
N ALA A 5 -35.90 -37.11 8.26
CA ALA A 5 -35.28 -35.82 8.46
C ALA A 5 -34.89 -35.73 9.95
N PHE A 6 -33.61 -35.80 10.24
CA PHE A 6 -33.06 -35.69 11.58
C PHE A 6 -33.42 -34.31 12.13
N ARG A 7 -34.48 -34.22 12.95
CA ARG A 7 -34.93 -32.95 13.52
C ARG A 7 -33.99 -32.58 14.66
N LEU A 8 -33.09 -31.63 14.39
CA LEU A 8 -32.23 -31.02 15.41
C LEU A 8 -33.08 -30.49 16.56
N THR A 9 -32.63 -30.74 17.79
CA THR A 9 -33.21 -30.16 19.01
C THR A 9 -33.06 -28.64 19.01
N ARG A 10 -33.82 -27.92 19.85
CA ARG A 10 -33.73 -26.46 19.95
C ARG A 10 -32.29 -26.00 20.27
N GLY A 11 -31.61 -26.69 21.20
CA GLY A 11 -30.20 -26.42 21.53
C GLY A 11 -29.25 -26.67 20.37
N GLN A 12 -29.41 -27.76 19.63
CA GLN A 12 -28.58 -28.04 18.44
C GLN A 12 -28.80 -27.02 17.33
N ARG A 13 -30.03 -26.52 17.14
CA ARG A 13 -30.29 -25.42 16.19
C ARG A 13 -29.61 -24.12 16.63
N THR A 14 -29.63 -23.80 17.92
CA THR A 14 -28.94 -22.62 18.46
C THR A 14 -27.44 -22.72 18.23
N VAL A 15 -26.80 -23.83 18.61
CA VAL A 15 -25.37 -24.05 18.40
C VAL A 15 -25.01 -23.93 16.91
N ARG A 16 -25.77 -24.59 16.03
CA ARG A 16 -25.58 -24.49 14.58
C ARG A 16 -25.65 -23.04 14.09
N ASN A 17 -26.65 -22.27 14.54
CA ASN A 17 -26.81 -20.88 14.11
C ASN A 17 -25.66 -19.99 14.61
N VAL A 18 -25.18 -20.21 15.85
CA VAL A 18 -23.99 -19.53 16.38
C VAL A 18 -22.76 -19.85 15.55
N VAL A 19 -22.54 -21.12 15.20
CA VAL A 19 -21.41 -21.54 14.33
C VAL A 19 -21.50 -20.87 12.97
N ILE A 20 -22.68 -20.86 12.33
CA ILE A 20 -22.88 -20.18 11.04
C ILE A 20 -22.59 -18.68 11.16
N PHE A 21 -23.04 -18.04 12.23
CA PHE A 21 -22.77 -16.62 12.47
C PHE A 21 -21.26 -16.35 12.61
N LEU A 22 -20.55 -17.14 13.42
CA LEU A 22 -19.10 -17.00 13.58
C LEU A 22 -18.35 -17.22 12.26
N LEU A 23 -18.78 -18.20 11.45
CA LEU A 23 -18.22 -18.42 10.11
C LEU A 23 -18.48 -17.23 9.19
N ALA A 24 -19.69 -16.66 9.21
CA ALA A 24 -20.02 -15.49 8.42
C ALA A 24 -19.17 -14.27 8.82
N VAL A 25 -18.99 -14.04 10.12
CA VAL A 25 -18.10 -12.98 10.63
C VAL A 25 -16.66 -13.22 10.21
N ALA A 26 -16.16 -14.46 10.32
CA ALA A 26 -14.81 -14.80 9.89
C ALA A 26 -14.60 -14.57 8.39
N VAL A 27 -15.56 -14.97 7.56
CA VAL A 27 -15.53 -14.70 6.11
C VAL A 27 -15.57 -13.20 5.84
N TRP A 28 -16.45 -12.46 6.50
CA TRP A 28 -16.55 -11.00 6.35
C TRP A 28 -15.26 -10.26 6.69
N VAL A 29 -14.55 -10.70 7.74
CA VAL A 29 -13.26 -10.12 8.15
C VAL A 29 -12.12 -10.55 7.22
N ALA A 30 -12.16 -11.76 6.68
CA ALA A 30 -11.13 -12.27 5.79
C ALA A 30 -11.25 -11.72 4.37
N LEU A 31 -12.47 -11.46 3.89
CA LEU A 31 -12.73 -11.11 2.49
C LEU A 31 -11.89 -9.91 2.00
N PRO A 32 -11.81 -8.78 2.74
CA PRO A 32 -10.98 -7.66 2.33
C PRO A 32 -9.47 -7.97 2.37
N LYS A 33 -9.04 -8.98 3.13
CA LYS A 33 -7.62 -9.36 3.25
C LYS A 33 -7.15 -10.28 2.12
N ILE A 34 -8.06 -10.96 1.43
CA ILE A 34 -7.73 -11.90 0.35
C ILE A 34 -6.89 -11.24 -0.76
N PRO A 35 -7.24 -10.05 -1.27
CA PRO A 35 -6.40 -9.35 -2.26
C PRO A 35 -4.97 -9.13 -1.78
N LEU A 36 -4.79 -8.68 -0.52
CA LEU A 36 -3.47 -8.46 0.07
C LEU A 36 -2.67 -9.77 0.16
N TRP A 37 -3.29 -10.88 0.56
CA TRP A 37 -2.64 -12.19 0.62
C TRP A 37 -2.23 -12.71 -0.76
N ILE A 38 -3.05 -12.47 -1.79
CA ILE A 38 -2.71 -12.82 -3.18
C ILE A 38 -1.47 -12.05 -3.62
N ILE A 39 -1.45 -10.73 -3.38
CA ILE A 39 -0.32 -9.87 -3.74
C ILE A 39 0.95 -10.31 -2.99
N GLU A 40 0.86 -10.51 -1.68
CA GLU A 40 1.97 -11.00 -0.86
C GLU A 40 2.51 -12.35 -1.39
N GLY A 41 1.60 -13.26 -1.75
CA GLY A 41 1.95 -14.55 -2.33
C GLY A 41 2.73 -14.44 -3.64
N GLN A 42 2.35 -13.50 -4.52
CA GLN A 42 3.06 -13.21 -5.76
C GLN A 42 4.44 -12.59 -5.50
N ILE A 43 4.53 -11.62 -4.60
CA ILE A 43 5.82 -11.04 -4.19
C ILE A 43 6.76 -12.13 -3.68
N ARG A 44 6.29 -13.03 -2.80
CA ARG A 44 7.08 -14.15 -2.29
C ARG A 44 7.45 -15.15 -3.39
N ALA A 45 6.63 -15.32 -4.42
CA ALA A 45 6.95 -16.19 -5.55
C ALA A 45 8.06 -15.58 -6.42
N GLU A 46 7.97 -14.30 -6.78
CA GLU A 46 8.99 -13.61 -7.58
C GLU A 46 10.31 -13.46 -6.83
N ALA A 47 10.25 -13.10 -5.54
CA ALA A 47 11.42 -13.06 -4.67
C ALA A 47 12.16 -14.41 -4.65
N ARG A 48 11.43 -15.53 -4.51
CA ARG A 48 12.03 -16.88 -4.57
C ARG A 48 12.65 -17.20 -5.91
N ARG A 49 12.03 -16.78 -7.03
CA ARG A 49 12.63 -16.94 -8.38
C ARG A 49 13.91 -16.13 -8.52
N ALA A 50 14.02 -14.99 -7.84
CA ALA A 50 15.22 -14.17 -7.74
C ALA A 50 16.24 -14.68 -6.70
N GLY A 51 16.00 -15.81 -6.03
CA GLY A 51 16.91 -16.38 -5.03
C GLY A 51 16.77 -15.80 -3.62
N VAL A 52 15.73 -15.01 -3.35
CA VAL A 52 15.46 -14.42 -2.04
C VAL A 52 14.56 -15.35 -1.22
N GLU A 53 15.09 -15.88 -0.13
CA GLU A 53 14.38 -16.87 0.71
C GLU A 53 13.43 -16.24 1.72
N ARG A 54 13.73 -15.03 2.20
CA ARG A 54 12.98 -14.36 3.27
C ARG A 54 12.47 -13.01 2.79
N ILE A 55 11.17 -12.82 2.94
CA ILE A 55 10.47 -11.57 2.68
C ILE A 55 9.68 -11.18 3.92
N GLU A 56 9.88 -9.94 4.35
CA GLU A 56 9.15 -9.27 5.41
C GLU A 56 8.17 -8.25 4.81
N VAL A 57 6.91 -8.29 5.22
CA VAL A 57 5.93 -7.29 4.80
C VAL A 57 6.13 -6.03 5.64
N LEU A 58 6.37 -4.90 4.98
CA LEU A 58 6.51 -3.60 5.64
C LEU A 58 5.15 -2.91 5.78
N TRP A 59 4.29 -3.06 4.77
CA TRP A 59 2.97 -2.47 4.72
C TRP A 59 2.05 -3.23 3.78
N ALA A 60 0.77 -3.34 4.13
CA ALA A 60 -0.25 -3.95 3.30
C ALA A 60 -1.60 -3.29 3.56
N GLY A 61 -2.16 -2.63 2.54
CA GLY A 61 -3.38 -1.87 2.72
C GLY A 61 -3.99 -1.35 1.43
N ALA A 62 -4.91 -0.42 1.58
CA ALA A 62 -5.61 0.23 0.48
C ALA A 62 -4.97 1.60 0.21
N ILE A 63 -4.69 1.92 -1.05
CA ILE A 63 -4.31 3.27 -1.47
C ILE A 63 -5.46 3.88 -2.27
N ALA A 64 -5.88 5.10 -1.93
CA ALA A 64 -7.01 5.75 -2.61
C ALA A 64 -6.63 6.13 -4.05
N CYS A 65 -7.19 5.40 -5.01
CA CYS A 65 -6.92 5.48 -6.43
C CYS A 65 -8.16 5.05 -7.23
N GLU A 66 -8.44 5.80 -8.29
CA GLU A 66 -9.20 5.29 -9.43
C GLU A 66 -8.39 4.17 -10.09
N SER A 67 -8.90 2.95 -10.02
CA SER A 67 -8.59 1.92 -11.00
C SER A 67 -9.12 2.41 -12.35
N GLY A 68 -8.36 2.23 -13.43
CA GLY A 68 -8.70 2.70 -14.79
C GLY A 68 -10.07 2.24 -15.32
N ASP A 69 -10.29 2.37 -16.65
CA ASP A 69 -11.59 2.24 -17.38
C ASP A 69 -12.50 1.01 -17.04
N GLY A 70 -12.08 0.08 -16.19
CA GLY A 70 -12.83 -1.08 -15.70
C GLY A 70 -13.58 -0.95 -14.37
N GLY A 71 -13.50 0.17 -13.64
CA GLY A 71 -14.17 0.33 -12.32
C GLY A 71 -13.48 -0.41 -11.17
N HIS A 72 -13.97 -0.33 -9.94
CA HIS A 72 -13.23 -0.73 -8.72
C HIS A 72 -13.26 -2.22 -8.38
N PHE A 73 -12.25 -2.70 -7.64
CA PHE A 73 -12.29 -4.04 -7.06
C PHE A 73 -13.42 -4.12 -6.00
N PRO A 74 -14.26 -5.18 -5.95
CA PRO A 74 -15.52 -5.22 -5.18
C PRO A 74 -15.46 -5.00 -3.65
N LEU A 75 -14.27 -4.81 -3.07
CA LEU A 75 -14.03 -4.55 -1.64
C LEU A 75 -13.09 -3.36 -1.39
N TYR A 76 -12.61 -2.75 -2.47
CA TYR A 76 -11.71 -1.61 -2.49
C TYR A 76 -12.35 -0.56 -3.40
N GLU A 77 -13.59 -0.17 -3.07
CA GLU A 77 -14.27 0.91 -3.74
C GLU A 77 -13.39 2.16 -3.56
N TYR A 78 -13.01 2.81 -4.66
CA TYR A 78 -12.12 3.99 -4.68
C TYR A 78 -10.68 3.75 -4.21
N SER A 79 -10.26 2.49 -4.09
CA SER A 79 -8.91 2.18 -3.64
C SER A 79 -8.33 0.97 -4.35
N LEU A 80 -7.03 0.80 -4.16
CA LEU A 80 -6.24 -0.24 -4.77
C LEU A 80 -5.47 -0.98 -3.67
N PRO A 81 -5.67 -2.29 -3.51
CA PRO A 81 -4.89 -3.08 -2.56
C PRO A 81 -3.45 -3.16 -3.03
N MET A 82 -2.52 -2.85 -2.14
CA MET A 82 -1.09 -2.85 -2.39
C MET A 82 -0.33 -3.45 -1.20
N VAL A 83 0.78 -4.10 -1.50
CA VAL A 83 1.73 -4.61 -0.50
C VAL A 83 3.12 -4.07 -0.82
N LEU A 84 3.79 -3.56 0.21
CA LEU A 84 5.20 -3.22 0.21
C LEU A 84 5.92 -4.18 1.15
N ALA A 85 6.99 -4.78 0.66
CA ALA A 85 7.76 -5.79 1.39
C ALA A 85 9.26 -5.60 1.15
N ARG A 86 10.08 -6.30 1.95
CA ARG A 86 11.53 -6.24 1.93
C ARG A 86 12.15 -7.61 1.97
N GLY A 87 13.24 -7.78 1.24
CA GLY A 87 14.14 -8.91 1.40
C GLY A 87 15.14 -9.03 0.26
N GLY A 88 16.32 -9.58 0.57
CA GLY A 88 17.42 -9.71 -0.40
C GLY A 88 17.96 -8.37 -0.87
N ASP A 89 18.11 -7.41 0.04
CA ASP A 89 18.59 -6.03 -0.22
C ASP A 89 17.72 -5.24 -1.21
N ARG A 90 16.43 -5.58 -1.25
CA ARG A 90 15.43 -5.01 -2.16
C ARG A 90 14.14 -4.70 -1.45
N LEU A 91 13.48 -3.65 -1.90
CA LEU A 91 12.06 -3.43 -1.69
C LEU A 91 11.28 -4.08 -2.83
N TRP A 92 10.12 -4.62 -2.48
CA TRP A 92 9.20 -5.30 -3.37
C TRP A 92 7.82 -4.67 -3.24
N ARG A 93 7.21 -4.33 -4.37
CA ARG A 93 5.85 -3.78 -4.42
C ARG A 93 5.00 -4.66 -5.33
N GLY A 94 3.75 -4.85 -4.96
CA GLY A 94 2.75 -5.43 -5.85
C GLY A 94 1.37 -4.86 -5.54
N TYR A 95 0.47 -4.94 -6.51
CA TYR A 95 -0.90 -4.47 -6.35
C TYR A 95 -1.89 -5.21 -7.27
N LEU A 96 -3.17 -5.18 -6.91
CA LEU A 96 -4.26 -5.62 -7.79
C LEU A 96 -5.04 -4.40 -8.27
N THR A 97 -5.32 -4.37 -9.56
CA THR A 97 -6.13 -3.36 -10.22
C THR A 97 -7.24 -4.04 -11.00
N THR A 98 -8.03 -3.27 -11.72
CA THR A 98 -9.15 -3.71 -12.54
C THR A 98 -9.07 -3.00 -13.89
N TYR A 99 -9.30 -3.74 -14.95
CA TYR A 99 -9.31 -3.24 -16.33
C TYR A 99 -10.48 -3.91 -17.05
N GLU A 100 -11.35 -3.10 -17.68
CA GLU A 100 -12.59 -3.56 -18.31
C GLU A 100 -13.52 -4.41 -17.40
N GLY A 101 -13.47 -4.20 -16.09
CA GLY A 101 -14.27 -4.94 -15.10
C GLY A 101 -13.61 -6.22 -14.59
N ASP A 102 -12.49 -6.64 -15.20
CA ASP A 102 -11.74 -7.82 -14.80
C ASP A 102 -10.60 -7.45 -13.84
N ALA A 103 -10.42 -8.28 -12.80
CA ALA A 103 -9.32 -8.12 -11.85
C ALA A 103 -7.98 -8.50 -12.50
N HIS A 104 -7.04 -7.57 -12.48
CA HIS A 104 -5.70 -7.74 -13.02
C HIS A 104 -4.67 -7.56 -11.91
N PHE A 105 -3.64 -8.40 -11.94
CA PHE A 105 -2.46 -8.17 -11.12
C PHE A 105 -1.56 -7.16 -11.82
N GLY A 106 -1.29 -6.03 -11.16
CA GLY A 106 -0.47 -4.95 -11.69
C GLY A 106 1.01 -5.30 -11.85
N GLY A 107 1.40 -6.51 -11.43
CA GLY A 107 2.77 -6.99 -11.43
C GLY A 107 3.42 -6.89 -10.06
N VAL A 108 4.58 -7.56 -9.95
CA VAL A 108 5.53 -7.32 -8.87
C VAL A 108 6.67 -6.53 -9.46
N SER A 109 7.05 -5.44 -8.81
CA SER A 109 8.24 -4.68 -9.14
C SER A 109 9.17 -4.65 -7.94
N SER A 110 10.46 -4.43 -8.18
CA SER A 110 11.44 -4.31 -7.12
C SER A 110 12.47 -3.22 -7.40
N CYS A 111 12.98 -2.62 -6.33
CA CYS A 111 14.09 -1.68 -6.38
C CYS A 111 15.11 -2.01 -5.28
N PRO A 112 16.36 -1.52 -5.39
CA PRO A 112 17.32 -1.61 -4.29
C PRO A 112 16.77 -0.99 -3.00
N GLU A 113 17.08 -1.60 -1.87
CA GLU A 113 16.72 -1.03 -0.57
C GLU A 113 17.53 0.25 -0.29
N PRO A 114 16.91 1.31 0.27
CA PRO A 114 17.62 2.52 0.64
C PRO A 114 18.55 2.29 1.83
N GLN A 115 19.62 3.08 1.90
CA GLN A 115 20.54 3.07 3.03
C GLN A 115 20.03 4.02 4.13
N GLY A 116 19.02 3.58 4.87
CA GLY A 116 18.37 4.34 5.94
C GLY A 116 17.06 5.02 5.50
N PRO A 117 16.52 5.95 6.32
CA PRO A 117 15.20 6.52 6.09
C PRO A 117 15.10 7.20 4.73
N ALA A 118 14.06 6.88 3.95
CA ALA A 118 13.90 7.42 2.59
C ALA A 118 12.44 7.47 2.15
N LEU A 119 12.13 8.36 1.20
CA LEU A 119 10.88 8.34 0.45
C LEU A 119 11.02 7.47 -0.80
N VAL A 120 10.03 6.61 -1.04
CA VAL A 120 9.90 5.77 -2.24
C VAL A 120 8.51 5.94 -2.86
N TYR A 121 8.41 5.84 -4.19
CA TYR A 121 7.12 5.85 -4.88
C TYR A 121 6.30 4.59 -4.56
N LEU A 122 4.99 4.74 -4.43
CA LEU A 122 4.04 3.63 -4.35
C LEU A 122 3.14 3.57 -5.57
N ALA A 123 2.63 4.71 -6.05
CA ALA A 123 1.85 4.83 -7.27
C ALA A 123 2.39 6.00 -8.11
N GLU A 124 2.74 5.73 -9.37
CA GLU A 124 3.35 6.68 -10.29
C GLU A 124 2.31 7.49 -11.08
N PRO A 125 2.65 8.73 -11.49
CA PRO A 125 1.90 9.45 -12.51
C PRO A 125 2.16 8.82 -13.88
N GLY A 126 1.12 8.23 -14.49
CA GLY A 126 1.12 7.90 -15.92
C GLY A 126 1.59 6.50 -16.32
N ASN A 127 1.90 5.61 -15.37
CA ASN A 127 2.26 4.22 -15.68
C ASN A 127 1.34 3.24 -14.92
N GLY A 128 0.65 2.35 -15.64
CA GLY A 128 -0.10 1.24 -15.03
C GLY A 128 -1.52 1.54 -14.53
N GLY A 129 -2.11 2.70 -14.86
CA GLY A 129 -3.54 2.96 -14.62
C GLY A 129 -3.93 3.20 -13.15
N ILE A 130 -2.99 3.69 -12.34
CA ILE A 130 -3.24 4.12 -10.96
C ILE A 130 -3.37 5.64 -10.94
N ILE A 131 -4.60 6.14 -10.90
CA ILE A 131 -4.89 7.58 -10.85
C ILE A 131 -5.36 7.90 -9.43
N PRO A 132 -4.71 8.79 -8.66
CA PRO A 132 -5.23 9.16 -7.35
C PRO A 132 -6.66 9.70 -7.45
N GLU A 133 -7.56 9.24 -6.58
CA GLU A 133 -8.97 9.68 -6.59
C GLU A 133 -9.10 11.17 -6.27
N ASN A 134 -8.31 11.65 -5.32
CA ASN A 134 -8.27 13.07 -5.00
C ASN A 134 -7.52 13.81 -6.12
N PRO A 135 -8.17 14.75 -6.83
CA PRO A 135 -7.54 15.47 -7.93
C PRO A 135 -6.41 16.40 -7.47
N LEU A 136 -6.20 16.60 -6.16
CA LEU A 136 -5.06 17.32 -5.60
C LEU A 136 -3.85 16.43 -5.36
N ILE A 137 -3.98 15.11 -5.43
CA ILE A 137 -2.88 14.16 -5.28
C ILE A 137 -2.36 13.79 -6.68
N GLY A 138 -1.06 13.92 -6.86
CA GLY A 138 -0.35 13.52 -8.08
C GLY A 138 0.23 12.12 -8.00
N ALA A 139 0.65 11.68 -6.81
CA ALA A 139 1.21 10.35 -6.58
C ALA A 139 1.18 9.98 -5.09
N TRP A 140 1.29 8.67 -4.81
CA TRP A 140 1.45 8.12 -3.47
C TRP A 140 2.90 7.68 -3.24
N MET A 141 3.37 7.86 -2.00
CA MET A 141 4.72 7.51 -1.55
C MET A 141 4.67 6.82 -0.18
N ALA A 142 5.77 6.15 0.17
CA ALA A 142 6.04 5.67 1.51
C ALA A 142 7.37 6.24 2.02
N ALA A 143 7.38 6.71 3.26
CA ALA A 143 8.61 6.82 4.04
C ALA A 143 8.94 5.45 4.64
N VAL A 144 10.06 4.87 4.22
CA VAL A 144 10.58 3.57 4.70
C VAL A 144 11.79 3.78 5.61
N ASP A 145 12.15 2.75 6.38
CA ASP A 145 13.29 2.80 7.32
C ASP A 145 13.20 3.95 8.32
N VAL A 146 11.98 4.35 8.65
CA VAL A 146 11.72 5.40 9.60
C VAL A 146 11.91 4.84 11.01
N PRO A 147 12.68 5.51 11.89
CA PRO A 147 12.89 5.08 13.28
C PRO A 147 11.57 4.92 14.04
N GLU A 148 11.53 4.03 15.03
CA GLU A 148 10.31 3.75 15.80
C GLU A 148 9.81 4.99 16.56
N GLU A 149 10.71 5.88 16.97
CA GLU A 149 10.39 7.11 17.71
C GLU A 149 9.70 8.17 16.85
N ALA A 150 9.80 8.08 15.53
CA ALA A 150 9.13 9.05 14.65
C ALA A 150 7.63 8.73 14.55
N ALA A 151 6.82 9.68 15.02
CA ALA A 151 5.37 9.62 14.95
C ALA A 151 4.83 10.18 13.63
N ALA A 152 5.60 11.01 12.92
CA ALA A 152 5.21 11.58 11.65
C ALA A 152 6.43 11.86 10.76
N VAL A 153 6.17 12.09 9.48
CA VAL A 153 7.15 12.64 8.54
C VAL A 153 6.63 13.91 7.91
N LYS A 154 7.54 14.82 7.61
CA LYS A 154 7.28 15.98 6.76
C LYS A 154 8.17 15.92 5.53
N SER A 155 7.53 15.72 4.39
CA SER A 155 8.13 15.70 3.07
C SER A 155 8.17 17.12 2.53
N ILE A 156 9.37 17.62 2.26
CA ILE A 156 9.61 18.90 1.60
C ILE A 156 10.06 18.59 0.18
N LEU A 157 9.21 18.88 -0.79
CA LEU A 157 9.41 18.55 -2.20
C LEU A 157 9.77 19.82 -2.96
N ASP A 158 10.93 19.80 -3.61
CA ASP A 158 11.33 20.86 -4.54
C ASP A 158 10.77 20.55 -5.94
N PHE A 159 10.12 21.53 -6.56
CA PHE A 159 9.65 21.40 -7.92
C PHE A 159 10.22 22.50 -8.80
N ARG A 160 10.51 22.13 -10.07
CA ARG A 160 11.30 22.89 -11.06
C ARG A 160 10.81 24.33 -11.33
N GLY A 161 9.65 24.72 -10.81
CA GLY A 161 9.15 26.09 -10.76
C GLY A 161 9.77 26.98 -9.67
N GLY A 162 10.74 26.49 -8.90
CA GLY A 162 11.44 27.26 -7.85
C GLY A 162 10.67 27.39 -6.54
N GLY A 163 9.68 26.52 -6.32
CA GLY A 163 8.84 26.49 -5.13
C GLY A 163 9.09 25.25 -4.28
N LEU A 164 8.74 25.34 -3.00
CA LEU A 164 8.73 24.21 -2.07
C LEU A 164 7.29 23.81 -1.76
N SER A 165 7.02 22.51 -1.79
CA SER A 165 5.76 21.93 -1.33
C SER A 165 5.99 21.11 -0.06
N TYR A 166 5.07 21.19 0.87
CA TYR A 166 5.19 20.56 2.19
C TYR A 166 4.01 19.62 2.39
N VAL A 167 4.28 18.38 2.74
CA VAL A 167 3.27 17.38 3.10
C VAL A 167 3.70 16.73 4.41
N THR A 168 2.86 16.84 5.43
CA THR A 168 3.03 16.12 6.69
C THR A 168 2.11 14.91 6.70
N SER A 169 2.61 13.78 7.18
CA SER A 169 1.84 12.55 7.28
C SER A 169 2.20 11.84 8.58
N ASP A 170 1.16 11.42 9.31
CA ASP A 170 1.30 10.74 10.59
C ASP A 170 1.44 9.23 10.38
N ARG A 171 2.12 8.57 11.31
CA ARG A 171 2.21 7.12 11.37
C ARG A 171 0.88 6.55 11.84
N GLU A 172 0.34 5.60 11.07
CA GLU A 172 -0.77 4.77 11.54
C GLU A 172 -0.26 3.68 12.50
N SER A 173 -1.09 3.29 13.47
CA SER A 173 -0.71 2.29 14.47
C SER A 173 -0.31 0.98 13.80
N ASP A 174 0.84 0.42 14.20
CA ASP A 174 1.43 -0.84 13.72
C ASP A 174 2.10 -0.81 12.33
N ASP A 175 2.08 0.32 11.62
CA ASP A 175 2.73 0.44 10.32
C ASP A 175 4.24 0.68 10.43
N ARG A 176 5.03 -0.06 9.65
CA ARG A 176 6.50 0.10 9.55
C ARG A 176 6.93 1.17 8.54
N VAL A 177 5.96 1.77 7.86
CA VAL A 177 6.16 2.84 6.89
C VAL A 177 5.17 3.95 7.22
N ILE A 178 5.46 5.15 6.74
CA ILE A 178 4.50 6.26 6.82
C ILE A 178 4.08 6.61 5.41
N LEU A 179 2.81 6.37 5.08
CA LEU A 179 2.24 6.72 3.79
C LEU A 179 2.16 8.23 3.65
N THR A 180 2.49 8.74 2.47
CA THR A 180 2.44 10.17 2.18
C THR A 180 2.11 10.39 0.71
N THR A 181 1.93 11.65 0.31
CA THR A 181 1.44 12.02 -1.02
C THR A 181 2.31 13.09 -1.65
N ILE A 182 2.33 13.11 -2.98
CA ILE A 182 2.87 14.22 -3.77
C ILE A 182 1.68 15.03 -4.27
N PRO A 183 1.61 16.34 -4.02
CA PRO A 183 0.56 17.18 -4.58
C PRO A 183 0.61 17.19 -6.11
N ARG A 184 -0.55 17.20 -6.78
CA ARG A 184 -0.66 17.13 -8.24
C ARG A 184 0.12 18.21 -8.97
N GLN A 185 0.12 19.43 -8.43
CA GLN A 185 0.90 20.53 -8.98
C GLN A 185 2.41 20.21 -9.08
N VAL A 186 2.95 19.44 -8.13
CA VAL A 186 4.37 19.04 -8.12
C VAL A 186 4.64 18.03 -9.25
N THR A 187 3.76 17.03 -9.40
CA THR A 187 3.90 16.03 -10.47
C THR A 187 3.73 16.63 -11.87
N GLU A 188 2.79 17.57 -12.04
CA GLU A 188 2.53 18.22 -13.34
C GLU A 188 3.68 19.11 -13.78
N VAL A 189 4.29 19.87 -12.86
CA VAL A 189 5.41 20.77 -13.18
C VAL A 189 6.71 20.01 -13.45
N ASN A 190 6.96 18.92 -12.71
CA ASN A 190 8.21 18.18 -12.83
C ASN A 190 8.22 17.21 -14.03
N GLY A 191 7.05 16.87 -14.59
CA GLY A 191 6.92 16.11 -15.84
C GLY A 191 7.53 14.70 -15.78
N GLY A 192 7.70 14.14 -14.58
CA GLY A 192 8.38 12.87 -14.38
C GLY A 192 8.90 12.67 -12.96
N SER A 193 9.52 11.51 -12.78
CA SER A 193 9.77 10.82 -11.52
C SER A 193 11.10 11.14 -10.83
N ASP A 194 11.82 12.20 -11.23
CA ASP A 194 13.10 12.58 -10.61
C ASP A 194 13.06 14.00 -10.05
N PHE A 195 12.90 14.13 -8.73
CA PHE A 195 13.05 15.40 -8.03
C PHE A 195 13.58 15.26 -6.60
N PRO A 196 14.38 16.23 -6.14
CA PRO A 196 14.96 16.20 -4.82
C PRO A 196 13.90 16.46 -3.74
N TYR A 197 14.10 15.81 -2.60
CA TYR A 197 13.29 16.02 -1.41
C TYR A 197 14.16 16.16 -0.16
N ILE A 198 13.55 16.75 0.86
CA ILE A 198 14.01 16.70 2.25
C ILE A 198 12.92 16.02 3.06
N LEU A 199 13.28 14.96 3.79
CA LEU A 199 12.40 14.24 4.69
C LEU A 199 12.76 14.60 6.13
N GLU A 200 11.88 15.31 6.81
CA GLU A 200 11.99 15.59 8.24
C GLU A 200 11.25 14.50 9.02
N LEU A 201 11.94 13.89 9.99
CA LEU A 201 11.38 12.89 10.89
C LEU A 201 10.92 13.60 12.17
N LEU A 202 9.67 13.43 12.54
CA LEU A 202 9.04 14.16 13.65
C LEU A 202 8.62 13.19 14.75
N ASP A 203 8.87 13.55 16.01
CA ASP A 203 8.31 12.81 17.16
C ASP A 203 6.82 13.16 17.38
N SER A 204 6.22 12.59 18.44
CA SER A 204 4.82 12.81 18.78
C SER A 204 4.49 14.24 19.22
N GLU A 205 5.50 15.04 19.60
CA GLU A 205 5.35 16.46 19.96
C GLU A 205 5.62 17.39 18.77
N GLY A 206 6.01 16.83 17.62
CA GLY A 206 6.36 17.57 16.41
C GLY A 206 7.81 18.07 16.38
N ALA A 207 8.67 17.63 17.31
CA ALA A 207 10.09 17.98 17.29
C ALA A 207 10.83 17.17 16.22
N VAL A 208 11.81 17.81 15.57
CA VAL A 208 12.61 17.19 14.52
C VAL A 208 13.64 16.24 15.13
N LEU A 209 13.45 14.95 14.91
CA LEU A 209 14.39 13.88 15.30
C LEU A 209 15.58 13.78 14.34
N GLY A 210 15.34 14.08 13.07
CA GLY A 210 16.35 13.97 12.03
C GLY A 210 15.86 14.48 10.68
N GLN A 211 16.80 14.66 9.77
CA GLN A 211 16.54 15.11 8.41
C GLN A 211 17.34 14.28 7.42
N VAL A 212 16.67 13.78 6.39
CA VAL A 212 17.31 13.06 5.28
C VAL A 212 17.06 13.82 3.98
N ARG A 213 18.07 13.85 3.11
CA ARG A 213 17.94 14.38 1.75
C ARG A 213 18.04 13.22 0.77
N GLY A 214 17.20 13.24 -0.26
CA GLY A 214 17.23 12.24 -1.31
C GLY A 214 16.68 12.77 -2.62
N SER A 215 16.65 11.91 -3.64
CA SER A 215 15.88 12.14 -4.86
C SER A 215 14.83 11.05 -4.97
N LEU A 216 13.59 11.45 -5.12
CA LEU A 216 12.54 10.54 -5.53
C LEU A 216 12.86 10.16 -6.96
N THR A 217 13.05 8.88 -7.22
CA THR A 217 13.32 8.33 -8.55
C THR A 217 12.37 7.15 -8.76
N ASP A 218 11.85 6.97 -9.96
CA ASP A 218 11.15 5.73 -10.30
C ASP A 218 12.18 4.61 -10.50
N GLN A 219 12.40 3.85 -9.43
CA GLN A 219 13.34 2.74 -9.41
C GLN A 219 12.67 1.38 -9.59
N TRP A 220 11.34 1.34 -9.73
CA TRP A 220 10.60 0.09 -9.77
C TRP A 220 10.81 -0.59 -11.12
N ARG A 221 11.46 -1.76 -11.12
CA ARG A 221 11.70 -2.59 -12.30
C ARG A 221 11.27 -4.03 -12.10
#